data_AF-A0A2E1UZI1-F1
#
_entry.id   AF-A0A2E1UZI1-F1
#
_cell.length_a   1.000
_cell.length_b   1.000
_cell.length_c   1.000
_cell.angle_alpha   90.00
_cell.angle_beta   90.00
_cell.angle_gamma   90.00
#
_symmetry.space_group_name_H-M   'P 1'
#
loop_
_entity.id
_entity.type
_entity.pdbx_description
1 polymer ?
#
loop_
_entity_poly.entity_id
_entity_poly.type
_entity_poly.pdbx_seq_one_letter_code
_entity_poly.pdbx_strand_id
1 'polypeptide(L)'
;MADYKDIKYNVDYSDTSGAGGLVKITSIHQAQNDNDAGSDTFDFTTGIDDTYDVYVFELSGMIPHGTVQLSFQVDTGTNTNYNITNTSMVLSWYHGHDGAVGAGGHGGPTDNDTGFIKFTPPQKGSGDPGDFQTRGAQGGYLYLFNPSSSTFEKHWMAKMSGTGAAGATQYVEVYESAGYFQTTTAITRVRFKYSTGKIDGGRITMFGLAK
;
A
#
# COMPACT_ATOMS: atom_id res chain seq x y z
N MET A 1 10.41 13.64 43.67
CA MET A 1 9.31 13.48 42.71
C MET A 1 9.97 13.34 41.36
N ALA A 2 9.76 12.22 40.66
CA ALA A 2 10.25 12.10 39.29
C ALA A 2 9.41 13.03 38.43
N ASP A 3 10.05 13.98 37.74
CA ASP A 3 9.37 14.83 36.78
C ASP A 3 8.83 13.95 35.65
N TYR A 4 7.59 14.18 35.27
CA TYR A 4 6.82 13.42 34.27
C TYR A 4 7.50 13.30 32.89
N LYS A 5 8.62 13.99 32.67
CA LYS A 5 9.42 13.95 31.45
C LYS A 5 10.23 12.65 31.27
N ASP A 6 10.38 11.83 32.31
CA ASP A 6 11.12 10.55 32.24
C ASP A 6 10.23 9.32 31.93
N ILE A 7 9.00 9.52 31.46
CA ILE A 7 8.20 8.39 30.96
C ILE A 7 8.72 8.02 29.57
N LYS A 8 9.12 6.76 29.42
CA LYS A 8 9.61 6.06 28.21
C LYS A 8 8.80 6.26 26.91
N TYR A 9 7.68 7.00 26.96
CA TYR A 9 6.74 7.27 25.87
C TYR A 9 6.44 8.77 25.73
N ASN A 10 7.43 9.65 25.93
CA ASN A 10 7.29 11.06 25.57
C ASN A 10 7.28 11.22 24.04
N VAL A 11 6.16 10.87 23.42
CA VAL A 11 5.84 11.29 22.06
C VAL A 11 5.33 12.71 22.19
N ASP A 12 6.13 13.66 21.70
CA ASP A 12 5.74 15.04 21.65
C ASP A 12 4.63 15.20 20.59
N TYR A 13 3.39 15.40 21.05
CA TYR A 13 2.23 15.70 20.20
C TYR A 13 1.98 17.22 20.12
N SER A 14 2.99 18.06 20.39
CA SER A 14 2.81 19.50 20.27
C SER A 14 2.82 19.94 18.79
N ASP A 15 1.64 19.84 18.18
CA ASP A 15 1.34 20.40 16.85
C ASP A 15 1.59 21.91 16.92
N THR A 16 2.79 22.33 16.52
CA THR A 16 3.33 23.66 16.87
C THR A 16 3.00 24.73 15.85
N SER A 17 2.56 24.36 14.63
CA SER A 17 1.92 25.26 13.65
C SER A 17 1.75 24.56 12.29
N GLY A 18 0.54 24.57 11.73
CA GLY A 18 0.29 24.15 10.35
C GLY A 18 -1.19 24.24 9.98
N ALA A 19 -1.50 24.67 8.75
CA ALA A 19 -2.81 24.38 8.18
C ALA A 19 -2.82 22.87 7.91
N GLY A 20 -3.37 22.08 8.85
CA GLY A 20 -3.34 20.62 8.81
C GLY A 20 -3.82 20.06 7.46
N GLY A 21 -3.21 18.98 7.00
CA GLY A 21 -3.58 18.34 5.73
C GLY A 21 -2.50 17.43 5.14
N LEU A 22 -2.86 16.82 4.01
CA LEU A 22 -1.93 16.02 3.20
C LEU A 22 -1.09 16.92 2.31
N VAL A 23 0.22 16.92 2.50
CA VAL A 23 1.19 17.62 1.66
C VAL A 23 1.72 16.67 0.61
N LYS A 24 1.45 16.94 -0.67
CA LYS A 24 1.95 16.11 -1.77
C LYS A 24 3.48 16.16 -1.81
N ILE A 25 4.12 14.99 -1.80
CA ILE A 25 5.57 14.85 -1.90
C ILE A 25 5.96 14.50 -3.32
N THR A 26 5.44 13.39 -3.85
CA THR A 26 5.77 12.93 -5.21
C THR A 26 4.67 12.03 -5.78
N SER A 27 4.72 11.77 -7.09
CA SER A 27 3.79 10.87 -7.77
C SER A 27 4.51 10.10 -8.87
N ILE A 28 4.25 8.80 -8.93
CA ILE A 28 4.69 7.90 -10.01
C ILE A 28 3.42 7.46 -10.74
N HIS A 29 3.47 7.44 -12.07
CA HIS A 29 2.34 7.01 -12.87
C HIS A 29 2.78 6.26 -14.13
N GLN A 30 1.92 5.36 -14.57
CA GLN A 30 1.98 4.67 -15.86
C GLN A 30 0.72 5.04 -16.62
N ALA A 31 0.86 5.50 -17.86
CA ALA A 31 -0.27 5.72 -18.75
C ALA A 31 -0.59 4.44 -19.53
N GLN A 32 -1.87 4.10 -19.67
CA GLN A 32 -2.36 2.92 -20.41
C GLN A 32 -2.21 3.08 -21.94
N ASN A 33 -1.41 4.03 -22.43
CA ASN A 33 -1.33 4.31 -23.85
C ASN A 33 -0.38 3.27 -24.44
N ASP A 34 -0.88 2.44 -25.36
CA ASP A 34 -0.29 1.20 -25.95
C ASP A 34 1.19 1.22 -26.43
N ASN A 35 1.95 2.30 -26.20
CA ASN A 35 3.38 2.43 -26.50
C ASN A 35 4.29 2.34 -25.26
N ASP A 36 3.75 2.34 -24.05
CA ASP A 36 4.55 2.25 -22.82
C ASP A 36 4.65 0.79 -22.36
N ALA A 37 5.88 0.27 -22.20
CA ALA A 37 6.14 -1.16 -22.05
C ALA A 37 5.75 -1.73 -20.68
N GLY A 38 4.97 -0.99 -19.88
CA GLY A 38 4.66 -1.24 -18.47
C GLY A 38 5.88 -1.07 -17.56
N SER A 39 5.65 -0.81 -16.27
CA SER A 39 6.71 -0.78 -15.25
C SER A 39 6.69 -2.03 -14.37
N ASP A 40 7.85 -2.62 -14.09
CA ASP A 40 7.92 -3.77 -13.16
C ASP A 40 7.65 -3.35 -11.71
N THR A 41 8.04 -2.12 -11.35
CA THR A 41 7.91 -1.57 -9.99
C THR A 41 7.60 -0.08 -10.01
N PHE A 42 6.93 0.41 -8.96
CA PHE A 42 6.93 1.82 -8.59
C PHE A 42 7.69 1.98 -7.26
N ASP A 43 8.81 2.70 -7.31
CA ASP A 43 9.73 2.84 -6.19
C ASP A 43 9.77 4.27 -5.67
N PHE A 44 9.39 4.44 -4.41
CA PHE A 44 9.56 5.68 -3.68
C PHE A 44 10.85 5.58 -2.88
N THR A 45 11.92 6.21 -3.36
CA THR A 45 13.28 6.10 -2.79
C THR A 45 13.78 7.37 -2.10
N THR A 46 12.98 8.44 -2.12
CA THR A 46 13.28 9.76 -1.56
C THR A 46 12.03 10.36 -0.94
N GLY A 47 12.21 11.26 0.05
CA GLY A 47 11.12 11.99 0.68
C GLY A 47 10.35 11.18 1.74
N ILE A 48 10.92 10.06 2.20
CA ILE A 48 10.48 9.33 3.39
C ILE A 48 11.57 9.51 4.45
N ASP A 49 11.39 10.52 5.30
CA ASP A 49 12.32 10.95 6.34
C ASP A 49 11.55 11.43 7.59
N ASP A 50 12.21 12.20 8.46
CA ASP A 50 11.65 12.72 9.72
C ASP A 50 10.76 13.97 9.57
N THR A 51 10.58 14.47 8.35
CA THR A 51 9.71 15.61 8.06
C THR A 51 8.26 15.35 8.47
N TYR A 52 7.75 14.14 8.25
CA TYR A 52 6.37 13.76 8.57
C TYR A 52 6.32 12.50 9.44
N ASP A 53 5.39 12.48 10.39
CA ASP A 53 5.16 11.32 11.25
C ASP A 53 4.29 10.27 10.55
N VAL A 54 3.50 10.66 9.55
CA VAL A 54 2.66 9.75 8.76
C VAL A 54 2.81 10.04 7.27
N TYR A 55 3.04 8.98 6.50
CA TYR A 55 3.06 9.03 5.05
C TYR A 55 1.85 8.29 4.49
N VAL A 56 1.21 8.87 3.47
CA VAL A 56 0.04 8.31 2.81
C VAL A 56 0.37 8.08 1.34
N PHE A 57 0.19 6.85 0.89
CA PHE A 57 0.24 6.50 -0.53
C PHE A 57 -1.20 6.38 -1.01
N GLU A 58 -1.65 7.33 -1.83
CA GLU A 58 -2.91 7.25 -2.56
C GLU A 58 -2.69 6.48 -3.86
N LEU A 59 -3.44 5.41 -4.06
CA LEU A 59 -3.41 4.60 -5.27
C LEU A 59 -4.65 4.91 -6.09
N SER A 60 -4.45 5.30 -7.36
CA SER A 60 -5.52 5.73 -8.26
C SER A 60 -5.43 4.96 -9.57
N GLY A 61 -6.37 4.03 -9.77
CA GLY A 61 -6.56 3.32 -11.03
C GLY A 61 -5.43 2.35 -11.38
N MET A 62 -4.93 1.58 -10.41
CA MET A 62 -3.86 0.60 -10.61
C MET A 62 -4.34 -0.58 -11.43
N ILE A 63 -3.65 -0.86 -12.55
CA ILE A 63 -3.98 -1.90 -13.54
C ILE A 63 -2.75 -2.80 -13.76
N PRO A 64 -2.89 -4.13 -13.60
CA PRO A 64 -1.83 -5.07 -13.93
C PRO A 64 -1.78 -5.46 -15.40
N HIS A 65 -0.66 -6.06 -15.79
CA HIS A 65 -0.59 -6.97 -16.93
C HIS A 65 -1.08 -8.37 -16.53
N GLY A 66 -2.14 -8.88 -17.15
CA GLY A 66 -2.69 -10.21 -16.85
C GLY A 66 -3.51 -10.28 -15.55
N THR A 67 -3.51 -11.43 -14.85
CA THR A 67 -4.30 -11.66 -13.63
C THR A 67 -3.40 -11.82 -12.40
N VAL A 68 -3.22 -10.74 -11.64
CA VAL A 68 -2.23 -10.67 -10.55
C VAL A 68 -2.69 -9.70 -9.46
N GLN A 69 -2.06 -9.79 -8.29
CA GLN A 69 -2.41 -8.99 -7.11
C GLN A 69 -1.32 -7.96 -6.83
N LEU A 70 -1.71 -6.72 -6.54
CA LEU A 70 -0.76 -5.67 -6.18
C LEU A 70 -0.24 -5.93 -4.78
N SER A 71 1.06 -5.70 -4.63
CA SER A 71 1.77 -5.91 -3.39
C SER A 71 2.76 -4.81 -3.12
N PHE A 72 3.16 -4.65 -1.87
CA PHE A 72 4.19 -3.69 -1.47
C PHE A 72 5.17 -4.31 -0.48
N GLN A 73 6.32 -3.68 -0.38
CA GLN A 73 7.33 -3.98 0.62
C GLN A 73 8.22 -2.75 0.84
N VAL A 74 8.93 -2.71 1.96
CA VAL A 74 9.71 -1.54 2.39
C VAL A 74 11.20 -1.87 2.50
N ASP A 75 12.04 -0.83 2.58
CA ASP A 75 13.48 -0.96 2.80
C ASP A 75 14.02 0.20 3.68
N THR A 76 15.15 -0.04 4.33
CA THR A 76 15.79 0.90 5.26
C THR A 76 16.76 1.88 4.60
N GLY A 77 17.03 1.76 3.30
CA GLY A 77 17.86 2.74 2.59
C GLY A 77 19.29 2.29 2.32
N THR A 78 19.78 1.33 3.09
CA THR A 78 21.09 0.69 2.89
C THR A 78 21.00 -0.59 2.06
N ASN A 79 19.79 -1.16 1.96
CA ASN A 79 19.50 -2.36 1.19
C ASN A 79 18.64 -2.00 -0.04
N THR A 80 18.49 -2.95 -0.96
CA THR A 80 17.57 -2.86 -2.11
C THR A 80 16.79 -4.15 -2.32
N ASN A 81 16.73 -4.98 -1.27
CA ASN A 81 16.16 -6.32 -1.34
C ASN A 81 14.67 -6.32 -1.00
N TYR A 82 14.18 -5.25 -0.34
CA TYR A 82 12.77 -5.11 0.06
C TYR A 82 12.28 -6.38 0.74
N ASN A 83 12.84 -6.67 1.91
CA ASN A 83 12.65 -7.92 2.62
C ASN A 83 12.57 -7.72 4.14
N ILE A 84 11.96 -6.60 4.57
CA ILE A 84 11.75 -6.33 5.99
C ILE A 84 10.65 -7.26 6.52
N THR A 85 10.96 -7.99 7.59
CA THR A 85 10.03 -8.90 8.23
C THR A 85 8.77 -8.16 8.68
N ASN A 86 7.61 -8.71 8.35
CA ASN A 86 6.30 -8.14 8.65
C ASN A 86 5.35 -9.20 9.20
N THR A 87 4.45 -8.74 10.07
CA THR A 87 3.24 -9.49 10.47
C THR A 87 2.02 -8.64 10.12
N SER A 88 1.07 -9.18 9.37
CA SER A 88 -0.06 -8.39 8.88
C SER A 88 -1.33 -9.19 8.66
N MET A 89 -2.51 -8.60 8.83
CA MET A 89 -3.81 -9.19 8.52
C MET A 89 -4.42 -8.63 7.22
N VAL A 90 -5.33 -9.40 6.63
CA VAL A 90 -6.20 -8.97 5.53
C VAL A 90 -7.62 -9.48 5.79
N LEU A 91 -8.60 -8.59 5.67
CA LEU A 91 -10.01 -8.92 5.63
C LEU A 91 -10.63 -8.31 4.37
N SER A 92 -11.58 -9.03 3.77
CA SER A 92 -12.28 -8.56 2.58
C SER A 92 -13.80 -8.63 2.76
N TRP A 93 -14.48 -7.75 2.05
CA TRP A 93 -15.93 -7.73 1.90
C TRP A 93 -16.27 -7.53 0.44
N TYR A 94 -17.28 -8.24 -0.05
CA TYR A 94 -17.70 -8.13 -1.43
C TYR A 94 -19.21 -8.00 -1.57
N HIS A 95 -19.60 -7.39 -2.70
CA HIS A 95 -20.97 -7.35 -3.19
C HIS A 95 -21.00 -7.78 -4.66
N GLY A 96 -21.65 -8.90 -4.94
CA GLY A 96 -21.86 -9.47 -6.26
C GLY A 96 -23.03 -8.83 -7.00
N HIS A 97 -22.92 -8.79 -8.33
CA HIS A 97 -23.99 -8.33 -9.21
C HIS A 97 -25.25 -9.22 -9.18
N ASP A 98 -25.12 -10.44 -8.68
CA ASP A 98 -26.18 -11.41 -8.42
C ASP A 98 -26.87 -11.20 -7.06
N GLY A 99 -26.48 -10.15 -6.33
CA GLY A 99 -26.97 -9.85 -4.99
C GLY A 99 -26.27 -10.64 -3.87
N ALA A 100 -25.24 -11.44 -4.21
CA ALA A 100 -24.44 -12.10 -3.19
C ALA A 100 -23.64 -11.09 -2.36
N VAL A 101 -23.63 -11.27 -1.05
CA VAL A 101 -22.81 -10.47 -0.14
C VAL A 101 -22.02 -11.39 0.77
N GLY A 102 -20.81 -10.99 1.12
CA GLY A 102 -19.99 -11.80 2.01
C GLY A 102 -18.77 -11.07 2.53
N ALA A 103 -18.13 -11.72 3.49
CA ALA A 103 -16.83 -11.36 4.01
C ALA A 103 -15.95 -12.60 4.05
N GLY A 104 -14.66 -12.42 3.78
CA GLY A 104 -13.70 -13.52 3.76
C GLY A 104 -12.29 -13.05 4.08
N GLY A 105 -11.49 -13.94 4.68
CA GLY A 105 -10.03 -13.76 4.73
C GLY A 105 -9.43 -14.17 3.40
N HIS A 106 -8.89 -13.22 2.63
CA HIS A 106 -8.26 -13.51 1.35
C HIS A 106 -6.75 -13.66 1.49
N GLY A 107 -6.27 -14.91 1.45
CA GLY A 107 -4.85 -15.21 1.64
C GLY A 107 -4.45 -14.92 3.09
N GLY A 108 -3.80 -15.88 3.73
CA GLY A 108 -3.46 -15.74 5.13
C GLY A 108 -2.62 -14.48 5.40
N PRO A 109 -2.69 -13.92 6.62
CA PRO A 109 -1.69 -12.97 7.08
C PRO A 109 -0.28 -13.44 6.68
N THR A 110 0.60 -12.54 6.20
CA THR A 110 2.02 -12.89 6.21
C THR A 110 2.44 -12.87 7.67
N ASP A 111 2.55 -14.05 8.27
CA ASP A 111 3.01 -14.19 9.65
C ASP A 111 4.53 -14.29 9.64
N ASN A 112 5.20 -13.24 10.12
CA ASN A 112 6.64 -13.22 10.33
C ASN A 112 7.46 -13.57 9.07
N ASP A 113 7.09 -13.00 7.92
CA ASP A 113 7.76 -13.22 6.64
C ASP A 113 8.28 -11.90 6.03
N THR A 114 9.21 -12.04 5.09
CA THR A 114 9.86 -10.98 4.32
C THR A 114 9.28 -10.83 2.92
N GLY A 115 8.34 -11.70 2.53
CA GLY A 115 7.63 -11.64 1.26
C GLY A 115 6.87 -10.33 1.04
N PHE A 116 6.56 -10.03 -0.21
CA PHE A 116 5.76 -8.86 -0.56
C PHE A 116 4.34 -8.99 0.00
N ILE A 117 3.87 -7.92 0.66
CA ILE A 117 2.57 -7.86 1.31
C ILE A 117 1.50 -7.64 0.27
N LYS A 118 0.56 -8.57 0.16
CA LYS A 118 -0.60 -8.50 -0.73
C LYS A 118 -1.75 -7.79 0.00
N PHE A 119 -2.09 -6.59 -0.45
CA PHE A 119 -3.01 -5.71 0.28
C PHE A 119 -4.21 -5.25 -0.55
N THR A 120 -4.35 -5.78 -1.76
CA THR A 120 -5.43 -5.42 -2.69
C THR A 120 -6.19 -6.66 -3.16
N PRO A 121 -7.43 -6.55 -3.67
CA PRO A 121 -8.07 -7.66 -4.38
C PRO A 121 -7.22 -8.24 -5.52
N PRO A 122 -7.30 -9.52 -5.87
CA PRO A 122 -6.81 -10.01 -7.14
C PRO A 122 -7.52 -9.30 -8.29
N GLN A 123 -6.77 -8.90 -9.31
CA GLN A 123 -7.31 -8.15 -10.45
C GLN A 123 -7.13 -8.93 -11.73
N LYS A 124 -8.06 -8.72 -12.68
CA LYS A 124 -7.79 -8.91 -14.10
C LYS A 124 -7.37 -7.58 -14.71
N GLY A 125 -6.34 -7.60 -15.52
CA GLY A 125 -5.76 -6.43 -16.16
C GLY A 125 -5.61 -6.60 -17.67
N SER A 126 -4.85 -5.72 -18.31
CA SER A 126 -4.62 -5.77 -19.75
C SER A 126 -3.87 -7.05 -20.12
N GLY A 127 -4.44 -7.85 -21.02
CA GLY A 127 -3.79 -9.07 -21.55
C GLY A 127 -4.64 -10.34 -21.55
N ASP A 128 -5.83 -10.35 -20.93
CA ASP A 128 -6.77 -11.48 -21.00
C ASP A 128 -7.69 -11.33 -22.26
N PRO A 129 -7.77 -12.32 -23.16
CA PRO A 129 -8.66 -12.28 -24.32
C PRO A 129 -10.13 -12.07 -23.91
N GLY A 130 -10.67 -10.87 -24.18
CA GLY A 130 -12.04 -10.48 -23.85
C GLY A 130 -12.18 -9.45 -22.72
N ASP A 131 -11.06 -9.02 -22.11
CA ASP A 131 -11.02 -8.01 -21.06
C ASP A 131 -10.41 -6.70 -21.55
N PHE A 132 -11.11 -6.03 -22.45
CA PHE A 132 -10.66 -4.73 -22.94
C PHE A 132 -11.23 -3.61 -22.05
N GLN A 133 -10.36 -3.09 -21.18
CA GLN A 133 -10.29 -1.68 -20.76
C GLN A 133 -11.14 -1.18 -19.58
N THR A 134 -11.93 -2.00 -18.88
CA THR A 134 -12.84 -1.46 -17.83
C THR A 134 -12.82 -2.17 -16.48
N ARG A 135 -12.09 -3.27 -16.30
CA ARG A 135 -12.40 -4.24 -15.22
C ARG A 135 -11.28 -4.48 -14.19
N GLY A 136 -10.22 -3.68 -14.23
CA GLY A 136 -9.00 -3.92 -13.47
C GLY A 136 -8.42 -2.74 -12.73
N ALA A 137 -9.17 -1.64 -12.54
CA ALA A 137 -8.63 -0.47 -11.86
C ALA A 137 -8.87 -0.57 -10.35
N GLN A 138 -7.80 -0.59 -9.57
CA GLN A 138 -7.86 -0.50 -8.10
C GLN A 138 -7.59 0.91 -7.62
N GLY A 139 -8.30 1.28 -6.57
CA GLY A 139 -8.09 2.53 -5.87
C GLY A 139 -8.12 2.35 -4.36
N GLY A 140 -7.45 3.23 -3.65
CA GLY A 140 -7.41 3.20 -2.20
C GLY A 140 -6.21 3.93 -1.64
N TYR A 141 -5.83 3.54 -0.43
CA TYR A 141 -4.73 4.18 0.28
C TYR A 141 -3.97 3.20 1.18
N LEU A 142 -2.70 3.53 1.42
CA LEU A 142 -1.83 2.93 2.41
C LEU A 142 -1.25 4.03 3.30
N TYR A 143 -1.40 3.90 4.61
CA TYR A 143 -0.77 4.71 5.64
C TYR A 143 0.46 3.98 6.19
N LEU A 144 1.56 4.71 6.32
CA LEU A 144 2.80 4.26 6.96
C LEU A 144 3.11 5.20 8.13
N PHE A 145 3.17 4.64 9.34
CA PHE A 145 3.28 5.42 10.59
C PHE A 145 4.70 5.41 11.15
N ASN A 146 5.19 6.59 11.52
CA ASN A 146 6.47 6.88 12.14
C ASN A 146 7.67 6.15 11.49
N PRO A 147 7.82 6.15 10.14
CA PRO A 147 8.85 5.37 9.48
C PRO A 147 10.28 5.77 9.88
N SER A 148 10.50 7.01 10.29
CA SER A 148 11.81 7.57 10.70
C SER A 148 12.21 7.27 12.15
N SER A 149 11.26 6.86 13.01
CA SER A 149 11.56 6.58 14.42
C SER A 149 12.66 5.51 14.55
N SER A 150 13.56 5.62 15.52
CA SER A 150 14.55 4.58 15.80
C SER A 150 14.20 3.70 17.02
N THR A 151 12.99 3.89 17.57
CA THR A 151 12.62 3.36 18.90
C THR A 151 11.62 2.22 18.83
N PHE A 152 10.65 2.30 17.93
CA PHE A 152 9.51 1.38 17.84
C PHE A 152 9.40 0.72 16.47
N GLU A 153 8.62 -0.35 16.37
CA GLU A 153 8.24 -0.98 15.10
C GLU A 153 7.35 -0.06 14.25
N LYS A 154 7.26 -0.34 12.95
CA LYS A 154 6.57 0.55 11.98
C LYS A 154 5.24 -0.04 11.59
N HIS A 155 4.16 0.58 12.06
CA HIS A 155 2.82 0.15 11.69
C HIS A 155 2.41 0.68 10.33
N TRP A 156 1.50 -0.04 9.69
CA TRP A 156 0.85 0.39 8.47
C TRP A 156 -0.60 -0.09 8.42
N MET A 157 -1.42 0.64 7.66
CA MET A 157 -2.82 0.29 7.41
C MET A 157 -3.18 0.63 5.97
N ALA A 158 -3.94 -0.21 5.30
CA ALA A 158 -4.42 0.05 3.96
C ALA A 158 -5.89 -0.32 3.79
N LYS A 159 -6.57 0.46 2.95
CA LYS A 159 -7.92 0.16 2.48
C LYS A 159 -7.94 0.29 0.97
N MET A 160 -8.31 -0.79 0.31
CA MET A 160 -8.23 -0.92 -1.14
C MET A 160 -9.58 -1.41 -1.66
N SER A 161 -10.01 -0.88 -2.79
CA SER A 161 -11.21 -1.36 -3.48
C SER A 161 -10.92 -1.57 -4.95
N GLY A 162 -11.60 -2.56 -5.51
CA GLY A 162 -11.55 -2.85 -6.93
C GLY A 162 -12.68 -3.78 -7.34
N THR A 163 -12.75 -4.01 -8.63
CA THR A 163 -13.62 -5.03 -9.22
C THR A 163 -12.90 -6.38 -9.21
N GLY A 164 -13.58 -7.40 -8.69
CA GLY A 164 -13.15 -8.79 -8.75
C GLY A 164 -14.10 -9.62 -9.63
N ALA A 165 -13.67 -10.83 -10.00
CA ALA A 165 -14.50 -11.77 -10.73
C ALA A 165 -14.25 -13.20 -10.27
N ALA A 166 -15.33 -13.95 -10.03
CA ALA A 166 -15.33 -15.37 -9.76
C ALA A 166 -16.13 -16.06 -10.86
N GLY A 167 -15.45 -16.51 -11.92
CA GLY A 167 -16.10 -17.01 -13.13
C GLY A 167 -16.79 -15.88 -13.91
N ALA A 168 -18.08 -16.02 -14.19
CA ALA A 168 -18.87 -15.00 -14.91
C ALA A 168 -19.44 -13.91 -13.98
N THR A 169 -19.39 -14.11 -12.67
CA THR A 169 -20.00 -13.20 -11.70
C THR A 169 -19.05 -12.06 -11.34
N GLN A 170 -19.49 -10.83 -11.66
CA GLN A 170 -18.80 -9.60 -11.25
C GLN A 170 -19.14 -9.24 -9.82
N TYR A 171 -18.15 -8.74 -9.08
CA TYR A 171 -18.36 -8.16 -7.76
C TYR A 171 -17.42 -6.98 -7.52
N VAL A 172 -17.83 -6.08 -6.63
CA VAL A 172 -16.94 -5.08 -6.04
C VAL A 172 -16.45 -5.63 -4.72
N GLU A 173 -15.17 -5.44 -4.45
CA GLU A 173 -14.53 -5.91 -3.24
C GLU A 173 -13.78 -4.77 -2.55
N VAL A 174 -13.75 -4.82 -1.24
CA VAL A 174 -12.96 -3.94 -0.37
C VAL A 174 -12.05 -4.82 0.46
N TYR A 175 -10.76 -4.52 0.45
CA TYR A 175 -9.75 -5.09 1.32
C TYR A 175 -9.40 -4.08 2.41
N GLU A 176 -9.44 -4.51 3.65
CA GLU A 176 -8.84 -3.80 4.77
C GLU A 176 -7.70 -4.65 5.31
N SER A 177 -6.54 -4.02 5.41
CA SER A 177 -5.31 -4.69 5.81
C SER A 177 -4.49 -3.80 6.73
N ALA A 178 -3.77 -4.43 7.64
CA ALA A 178 -2.92 -3.73 8.58
C ALA A 178 -1.80 -4.65 9.02
N GLY A 179 -0.68 -4.07 9.43
CA GLY A 179 0.45 -4.83 9.92
C GLY A 179 1.52 -3.95 10.53
N TYR A 180 2.66 -4.57 10.79
CA TYR A 180 3.84 -3.86 11.26
C TYR A 180 5.11 -4.53 10.75
N PHE A 181 6.12 -3.70 10.51
CA PHE A 181 7.47 -4.11 10.19
C PHE A 181 8.27 -4.29 11.48
N GLN A 182 8.85 -5.47 11.66
CA GLN A 182 9.65 -5.86 12.83
C GLN A 182 11.06 -5.27 12.75
N THR A 183 11.14 -3.94 12.70
CA THR A 183 12.40 -3.20 12.67
C THR A 183 12.25 -1.88 13.41
N THR A 184 13.29 -1.51 14.14
CA THR A 184 13.45 -0.16 14.68
C THR A 184 14.23 0.74 13.73
N THR A 185 14.85 0.20 12.68
CA THR A 185 15.59 1.01 11.70
C THR A 185 14.61 1.84 10.87
N ALA A 186 15.00 3.07 10.54
CA ALA A 186 14.18 3.94 9.71
C ALA A 186 13.86 3.29 8.36
N ILE A 187 12.58 3.29 7.97
CA ILE A 187 12.15 2.97 6.62
C ILE A 187 12.32 4.21 5.77
N THR A 188 13.02 4.09 4.65
CA THR A 188 13.28 5.20 3.72
C THR A 188 12.83 4.90 2.31
N ARG A 189 12.35 3.68 2.04
CA ARG A 189 11.87 3.26 0.73
C ARG A 189 10.61 2.42 0.81
N VAL A 190 9.74 2.60 -0.18
CA VAL A 190 8.55 1.78 -0.41
C VAL A 190 8.51 1.39 -1.87
N ARG A 191 8.31 0.10 -2.14
CA ARG A 191 8.15 -0.45 -3.49
C ARG A 191 6.78 -1.05 -3.63
N PHE A 192 6.11 -0.72 -4.73
CA PHE A 192 4.89 -1.37 -5.18
C PHE A 192 5.20 -2.20 -6.42
N LYS A 193 4.65 -3.41 -6.47
CA LYS A 193 4.71 -4.26 -7.66
C LYS A 193 3.59 -5.29 -7.68
N TYR A 194 3.27 -5.77 -8.87
CA TYR A 194 2.44 -6.97 -9.01
C TYR A 194 3.25 -8.23 -8.73
N SER A 195 2.57 -9.30 -8.29
CA SER A 195 3.23 -10.58 -7.97
C SER A 195 3.98 -11.17 -9.16
N THR A 196 3.41 -11.01 -10.36
CA THR A 196 4.03 -11.27 -11.67
C THR A 196 3.56 -10.20 -12.64
N GLY A 197 4.21 -10.05 -13.80
CA GLY A 197 3.81 -9.06 -14.81
C GLY A 197 4.18 -7.62 -14.44
N LYS A 198 3.62 -6.68 -15.20
CA LYS A 198 3.93 -5.25 -15.14
C LYS A 198 2.75 -4.43 -14.65
N ILE A 199 3.03 -3.20 -14.24
CA ILE A 199 2.05 -2.15 -14.04
C ILE A 199 1.79 -1.54 -15.41
N ASP A 200 0.61 -1.81 -15.96
CA ASP A 200 0.19 -1.32 -17.29
C ASP A 200 -0.49 0.05 -17.19
N GLY A 201 -1.04 0.38 -16.03
CA GLY A 201 -1.67 1.68 -15.80
C GLY A 201 -1.85 2.00 -14.32
N GLY A 202 -1.97 3.30 -14.04
CA GLY A 202 -2.33 3.81 -12.73
C GLY A 202 -1.34 4.82 -12.19
N ARG A 203 -1.67 5.37 -11.02
CA ARG A 203 -0.87 6.38 -10.34
C ARG A 203 -0.80 6.06 -8.86
N ILE A 204 0.38 6.25 -8.28
CA ILE A 204 0.55 6.31 -6.84
C ILE A 204 1.09 7.70 -6.48
N THR A 205 0.41 8.38 -5.57
CA THR A 205 0.83 9.69 -5.05
C THR A 205 1.17 9.55 -3.58
N MET A 206 2.39 9.95 -3.22
CA MET A 206 2.86 9.96 -1.84
C MET A 206 2.63 11.35 -1.23
N PHE A 207 2.02 11.37 -0.06
CA PHE A 207 1.79 12.55 0.76
C PHE A 207 2.42 12.37 2.14
N GLY A 208 2.77 13.49 2.78
CA GLY A 208 3.06 13.56 4.20
C GLY A 208 1.90 14.23 4.94
N LEU A 209 1.57 13.74 6.14
CA LEU A 209 0.61 14.41 7.02
C LEU A 209 1.35 15.50 7.82
N ALA A 210 0.98 16.76 7.61
CA ALA A 210 1.56 17.89 8.35
C ALA A 210 1.39 17.71 9.87
N LYS A 211 2.46 18.04 10.61
CA LYS A 211 2.47 18.13 12.08
C LYS A 211 1.80 19.43 12.55
#